data_AF-A0AAP3ALH2-F1
#
_entry.id   AF-A0AAP3ALH2-F1
#
_cell.length_a   1.000
_cell.length_b   1.000
_cell.length_c   1.000
_cell.angle_alpha   90.00
_cell.angle_beta   90.00
_cell.angle_gamma   90.00
#
_symmetry.space_group_name_H-M   'P 1'
#
loop_
_entity.id
_entity.type
_entity.pdbx_description
1 polymer ?
#
loop_
_entity_poly.entity_id
_entity_poly.type
_entity_poly.pdbx_seq_one_letter_code
_entity_poly.pdbx_strand_id
1 'polypeptide(L)'
;LRAPMRSPGRPQPSREVQRQFWRVIATGVTTVEASLTVGVSWPVGARWFRHAGGMTPLSLAEPTGRYLSFAEREELAILHAQGQGVRQIARTLGRDPGTISRELRRNCATRSGKQEYRATVAQWKAQEAARRPKPAKLATNQRLHDYVQARLNGVVLGPDGVAVPGPVGPGFKGRKMKPRRADRRWSTAWSPEQISHRLRLEFPDDVSMRISHEAIYQSLFIQGRGALKRELVACLRTGRALREPRARTRNKPQGHVTEDVVFSKRPPEAADRAVPGHWEGD
;
A
#
# COMPACT_ATOMS: atom_id res chain seq x y z
N LEU A 1 31.99 6.61 18.44
CA LEU A 1 31.87 5.79 17.21
C LEU A 1 30.54 5.04 17.25
N ARG A 2 29.80 4.94 16.15
CA ARG A 2 28.55 4.14 16.11
C ARG A 2 28.89 2.66 16.35
N ALA A 3 28.04 1.97 17.11
CA ALA A 3 28.18 0.54 17.30
C ALA A 3 28.25 -0.21 15.95
N PRO A 4 29.08 -1.25 15.84
CA PRO A 4 29.13 -2.09 14.65
C PRO A 4 27.75 -2.70 14.39
N MET A 5 27.18 -2.44 13.21
CA MET A 5 25.86 -2.94 12.86
C MET A 5 25.93 -4.39 12.41
N ARG A 6 25.07 -5.24 12.99
CA ARG A 6 24.84 -6.62 12.51
C ARG A 6 24.27 -6.60 11.08
N SER A 7 24.69 -7.55 10.25
CA SER A 7 24.23 -7.63 8.86
C SER A 7 22.77 -8.05 8.80
N PRO A 8 21.93 -7.42 7.95
CA PRO A 8 20.49 -7.58 7.99
C PRO A 8 19.96 -8.87 7.33
N GLY A 9 20.81 -9.88 7.10
CA GLY A 9 20.45 -11.02 6.25
C GLY A 9 20.27 -10.59 4.79
N ARG A 10 19.44 -11.31 4.02
CA ARG A 10 19.16 -10.97 2.62
C ARG A 10 18.55 -9.56 2.51
N PRO A 11 19.07 -8.67 1.65
CA PRO A 11 18.52 -7.33 1.46
C PRO A 11 17.03 -7.40 1.10
N GLN A 12 16.21 -6.54 1.71
CA GLN A 12 14.84 -6.35 1.27
C GLN A 12 14.84 -5.82 -0.17
N PRO A 13 13.84 -6.18 -1.00
CA PRO A 13 13.76 -5.67 -2.37
C PRO A 13 13.73 -4.13 -2.36
N SER A 14 14.44 -3.52 -3.30
CA SER A 14 14.61 -2.06 -3.35
C SER A 14 13.27 -1.33 -3.29
N ARG A 15 13.22 -0.22 -2.55
CA ARG A 15 12.04 0.66 -2.54
C ARG A 15 11.66 1.14 -3.94
N GLU A 16 12.61 1.18 -4.85
CA GLU A 16 12.37 1.47 -6.26
C GLU A 16 11.47 0.42 -6.92
N VAL A 17 11.81 -0.86 -6.78
CA VAL A 17 10.99 -1.98 -7.28
C VAL A 17 9.61 -1.95 -6.64
N GLN A 18 9.53 -1.71 -5.33
CA GLN A 18 8.24 -1.55 -4.64
C GLN A 18 7.44 -0.35 -5.16
N ARG A 19 8.09 0.80 -5.46
CA ARG A 19 7.44 1.97 -6.06
C ARG A 19 6.85 1.63 -7.42
N GLN A 20 7.62 0.98 -8.28
CA GLN A 20 7.13 0.56 -9.60
C GLN A 20 5.97 -0.42 -9.47
N PHE A 21 6.06 -1.39 -8.56
CA PHE A 21 4.97 -2.32 -8.30
C PHE A 21 3.67 -1.58 -7.98
N TRP A 22 3.72 -0.63 -7.05
CA TRP A 22 2.54 0.14 -6.68
C TRP A 22 2.05 1.11 -7.76
N ARG A 23 2.93 1.62 -8.63
CA ARG A 23 2.52 2.39 -9.83
C ARG A 23 1.73 1.50 -10.79
N VAL A 24 2.19 0.30 -11.08
CA VAL A 24 1.47 -0.67 -11.94
C VAL A 24 0.15 -1.11 -11.28
N ILE A 25 0.13 -1.37 -9.98
CA ILE A 25 -1.13 -1.68 -9.27
C ILE A 25 -2.14 -0.53 -9.39
N ALA A 26 -1.69 0.73 -9.37
CA ALA A 26 -2.56 1.89 -9.47
C ALA A 26 -3.25 2.01 -10.84
N THR A 27 -2.68 1.43 -11.91
CA THR A 27 -3.30 1.39 -13.25
C THR A 27 -4.42 0.36 -13.36
N GLY A 28 -4.59 -0.52 -12.35
CA GLY A 28 -5.67 -1.50 -12.32
C GLY A 28 -5.25 -2.91 -12.75
N VAL A 29 -3.96 -3.11 -13.03
CA VAL A 29 -3.37 -4.40 -13.36
C VAL A 29 -3.47 -5.38 -12.17
N THR A 30 -3.50 -6.69 -12.44
CA THR A 30 -3.57 -7.72 -11.38
C THR A 30 -2.28 -7.76 -10.57
N THR A 31 -2.34 -8.31 -9.36
CA THR A 31 -1.14 -8.42 -8.51
C THR A 31 -0.09 -9.36 -9.10
N VAL A 32 -0.50 -10.41 -9.81
CA VAL A 32 0.40 -11.33 -10.49
C VAL A 32 1.15 -10.62 -11.60
N GLU A 33 0.41 -9.99 -12.51
CA GLU A 33 0.97 -9.26 -13.64
C GLU A 33 1.88 -8.12 -13.18
N ALA A 34 1.46 -7.33 -12.19
CA ALA A 34 2.29 -6.29 -11.59
C ALA A 34 3.59 -6.83 -10.97
N SER A 35 3.60 -8.07 -10.46
CA SER A 35 4.81 -8.71 -9.94
C SER A 35 5.76 -9.07 -11.08
N LEU A 36 5.23 -9.66 -12.15
CA LEU A 36 5.99 -10.02 -13.34
C LEU A 36 6.60 -8.78 -14.01
N THR A 37 5.83 -7.69 -14.16
CA THR A 37 6.29 -6.43 -14.76
C THR A 37 7.52 -5.84 -14.04
N VAL A 38 7.60 -6.00 -12.72
CA VAL A 38 8.72 -5.43 -11.92
C VAL A 38 9.81 -6.46 -11.60
N GLY A 39 9.73 -7.65 -12.18
CA GLY A 39 10.75 -8.69 -12.01
C GLY A 39 10.77 -9.33 -10.62
N VAL A 40 9.63 -9.45 -9.94
CA VAL A 40 9.52 -10.17 -8.65
C VAL A 40 8.57 -11.35 -8.76
N SER A 41 8.80 -12.38 -7.94
CA SER A 41 7.91 -13.54 -7.92
C SER A 41 6.50 -13.16 -7.43
N TRP A 42 5.49 -13.79 -8.01
CA TRP A 42 4.08 -13.54 -7.66
C TRP A 42 3.79 -13.64 -6.15
N PRO A 43 4.38 -14.58 -5.37
CA PRO A 43 4.14 -14.65 -3.93
C PRO A 43 4.68 -13.44 -3.18
N VAL A 44 5.76 -12.83 -3.66
CA VAL A 44 6.34 -11.60 -3.07
C VAL A 44 5.42 -10.42 -3.30
N GLY A 45 4.97 -10.19 -4.54
CA GLY A 45 4.03 -9.09 -4.82
C GLY A 45 2.68 -9.28 -4.13
N ALA A 46 2.18 -10.52 -4.04
CA ALA A 46 0.97 -10.83 -3.25
C ALA A 46 1.14 -10.50 -1.76
N ARG A 47 2.33 -10.79 -1.19
CA ARG A 47 2.66 -10.42 0.19
C ARG A 47 2.72 -8.91 0.38
N TRP A 48 3.35 -8.17 -0.54
CA TRP A 48 3.38 -6.70 -0.49
C TRP A 48 1.98 -6.11 -0.51
N PHE A 49 1.14 -6.55 -1.45
CA PHE A 49 -0.23 -6.08 -1.58
C PHE A 49 -1.04 -6.36 -0.30
N ARG A 50 -0.92 -7.57 0.26
CA ARG A 50 -1.66 -7.97 1.47
C ARG A 50 -1.18 -7.23 2.73
N HIS A 51 0.13 -7.11 2.93
CA HIS A 51 0.70 -6.40 4.09
C HIS A 51 0.29 -4.92 4.08
N ALA A 52 0.25 -4.30 2.91
CA ALA A 52 -0.19 -2.92 2.78
C ALA A 52 -1.72 -2.76 2.68
N GLY A 53 -2.48 -3.85 2.83
CA GLY A 53 -3.95 -3.79 2.83
C GLY A 53 -4.56 -3.38 1.49
N GLY A 54 -3.84 -3.56 0.38
CA GLY A 54 -4.23 -3.05 -0.94
C GLY A 54 -4.07 -1.54 -1.12
N MET A 55 -3.35 -0.87 -0.21
CA MET A 55 -3.01 0.56 -0.30
C MET A 55 -1.52 0.74 -0.53
N THR A 56 -1.16 1.85 -1.16
CA THR A 56 0.26 2.21 -1.34
C THR A 56 0.85 2.67 0.00
N PRO A 57 1.82 1.95 0.60
CA PRO A 57 2.35 2.28 1.93
C PRO A 57 3.46 3.35 1.91
N LEU A 58 3.89 3.77 0.72
CA LEU A 58 5.06 4.60 0.46
C LEU A 58 4.77 5.66 -0.61
N SER A 59 5.55 6.75 -0.64
CA SER A 59 5.43 7.74 -1.72
C SER A 59 5.84 7.12 -3.05
N LEU A 60 5.03 7.33 -4.09
CA LEU A 60 5.34 6.90 -5.45
C LEU A 60 6.27 7.87 -6.19
N ALA A 61 6.56 9.05 -5.63
CA ALA A 61 7.53 9.96 -6.22
C ALA A 61 8.95 9.38 -6.11
N GLU A 62 9.78 9.63 -7.12
CA GLU A 62 11.22 9.40 -7.00
C GLU A 62 11.82 10.31 -5.91
N PRO A 63 12.89 9.88 -5.23
CA PRO A 63 13.62 10.77 -4.33
C PRO A 63 14.23 11.92 -5.14
N THR A 64 14.00 13.15 -4.68
CA THR A 64 14.52 14.37 -5.29
C THR A 64 15.24 15.24 -4.25
N GLY A 65 15.87 16.32 -4.74
CA GLY A 65 16.56 17.30 -3.90
C GLY A 65 17.74 16.70 -3.13
N ARG A 66 17.63 16.64 -1.81
CA ARG A 66 18.70 16.17 -0.88
C ARG A 66 18.92 14.66 -0.91
N TYR A 67 17.99 13.87 -1.44
CA TYR A 67 18.06 12.42 -1.42
C TYR A 67 18.50 11.88 -2.78
N LEU A 68 19.56 11.06 -2.78
CA LEU A 68 19.99 10.37 -4.00
C LEU A 68 19.07 9.18 -4.32
N SER A 69 18.92 8.87 -5.60
CA SER A 69 18.32 7.64 -6.11
C SER A 69 19.26 6.44 -5.90
N PHE A 70 18.82 5.23 -6.23
CA PHE A 70 19.72 4.07 -6.18
C PHE A 70 20.76 4.13 -7.30
N ALA A 71 20.34 4.43 -8.54
CA ALA A 71 21.25 4.60 -9.68
C ALA A 71 22.34 5.65 -9.40
N GLU A 72 21.99 6.79 -8.78
CA GLU A 72 22.97 7.80 -8.39
C GLU A 72 23.96 7.31 -7.33
N ARG A 73 23.54 6.39 -6.44
CA ARG A 73 24.45 5.75 -5.48
C ARG A 73 25.38 4.76 -6.15
N GLU A 74 24.94 4.07 -7.20
CA GLU A 74 25.80 3.18 -7.99
C GLU A 74 26.87 3.97 -8.72
N GLU A 75 26.47 5.05 -9.39
CA GLU A 75 27.40 5.94 -10.08
C GLU A 75 28.38 6.61 -9.11
N LEU A 76 27.89 7.10 -7.95
CA LEU A 76 28.74 7.58 -6.86
C LEU A 76 29.76 6.54 -6.41
N ALA A 77 29.39 5.27 -6.32
CA ALA A 77 30.31 4.20 -5.90
C ALA A 77 31.42 3.98 -6.93
N ILE A 78 31.09 4.00 -8.22
CA ILE A 78 32.06 3.86 -9.32
C ILE A 78 33.03 5.04 -9.31
N LEU A 79 32.52 6.27 -9.33
CA LEU A 79 33.35 7.48 -9.37
C LEU A 79 34.22 7.62 -8.11
N HIS A 80 33.70 7.21 -6.95
CA HIS A 80 34.47 7.20 -5.71
C HIS A 80 35.59 6.15 -5.73
N ALA A 81 35.34 4.96 -6.30
CA ALA A 81 36.36 3.93 -6.47
C ALA A 81 37.46 4.33 -7.47
N GLN A 82 37.13 5.15 -8.46
CA GLN A 82 38.09 5.79 -9.37
C GLN A 82 38.92 6.91 -8.72
N GLY A 83 38.68 7.23 -7.44
CA GLY A 83 39.41 8.28 -6.72
C GLY A 83 38.95 9.71 -7.04
N GLN A 84 37.80 9.90 -7.69
CA GLN A 84 37.31 11.25 -8.00
C GLN A 84 36.95 12.02 -6.72
N GLY A 85 37.28 13.32 -6.71
CA GLY A 85 36.96 14.20 -5.60
C GLY A 85 35.46 14.53 -5.51
N VAL A 86 34.97 14.83 -4.30
CA VAL A 86 33.54 15.11 -4.01
C VAL A 86 32.93 16.15 -4.96
N ARG A 87 33.65 17.25 -5.25
CA ARG A 87 33.16 18.32 -6.16
C ARG A 87 33.09 17.88 -7.61
N GLN A 88 33.97 16.98 -8.04
CA GLN A 88 33.94 16.41 -9.39
C GLN A 88 32.74 15.48 -9.54
N ILE A 89 32.59 14.53 -8.62
CA ILE A 89 31.45 13.62 -8.57
C ILE A 89 30.12 14.38 -8.56
N ALA A 90 30.04 15.44 -7.75
CA ALA A 90 28.87 16.30 -7.66
C ALA A 90 28.51 16.96 -9.01
N ARG A 91 29.50 17.43 -9.77
CA ARG A 91 29.28 17.97 -11.13
C ARG A 91 28.81 16.87 -12.09
N THR A 92 29.44 15.70 -12.09
CA THR A 92 29.07 14.57 -12.95
C THR A 92 27.62 14.13 -12.70
N LEU A 93 27.19 14.08 -11.44
CA LEU A 93 25.83 13.69 -11.05
C LEU A 93 24.80 14.83 -11.13
N GLY A 94 25.22 16.06 -11.41
CA GLY A 94 24.33 17.23 -11.34
C GLY A 94 23.77 17.49 -9.94
N ARG A 95 24.56 17.22 -8.89
CA ARG A 95 24.15 17.33 -7.48
C ARG A 95 24.99 18.34 -6.70
N ASP A 96 24.44 18.82 -5.59
CA ASP A 96 25.18 19.65 -4.63
C ASP A 96 26.36 18.86 -4.00
N PRO A 97 27.59 19.42 -3.97
CA PRO A 97 28.74 18.78 -3.32
C PRO A 97 28.49 18.43 -1.85
N GLY A 98 27.68 19.22 -1.14
CA GLY A 98 27.25 18.91 0.23
C GLY A 98 26.38 17.65 0.32
N THR A 99 25.58 17.34 -0.69
CA THR A 99 24.81 16.09 -0.77
C THR A 99 25.74 14.88 -0.90
N ILE A 100 26.70 14.93 -1.82
CA ILE A 100 27.69 13.86 -2.00
C ILE A 100 28.54 13.65 -0.75
N SER A 101 29.08 14.73 -0.17
CA SER A 101 29.87 14.67 1.06
C SER A 101 29.09 14.03 2.22
N ARG A 102 27.82 14.42 2.39
CA ARG A 102 26.97 13.89 3.46
C ARG A 102 26.58 12.43 3.23
N GLU A 103 26.38 12.01 1.99
CA GLU A 103 26.10 10.63 1.64
C GLU A 103 27.29 9.74 2.01
N LEU A 104 28.50 10.06 1.50
CA LEU A 104 29.73 9.32 1.79
C LEU A 104 29.97 9.23 3.31
N ARG A 105 29.88 10.36 4.03
CA ARG A 105 30.11 10.39 5.48
C ARG A 105 29.11 9.55 6.29
N ARG A 106 27.83 9.54 5.90
CA ARG A 106 26.76 8.89 6.70
C ARG A 106 26.57 7.42 6.34
N ASN A 107 26.81 7.06 5.09
CA ASN A 107 26.33 5.81 4.52
C ASN A 107 27.44 4.82 4.11
N CYS A 108 28.73 5.17 4.20
CA CYS A 108 29.84 4.23 4.01
C CYS A 108 29.72 2.97 4.88
N ALA A 109 30.03 1.80 4.34
CA ALA A 109 30.06 0.55 5.08
C ALA A 109 31.18 0.61 6.14
N THR A 110 30.90 0.13 7.35
CA THR A 110 31.83 0.17 8.49
C THR A 110 32.19 -1.22 9.00
N ARG A 111 31.75 -2.28 8.29
CA ARG A 111 31.82 -3.66 8.80
C ARG A 111 33.22 -4.26 8.71
N SER A 112 34.04 -3.86 7.74
CA SER A 112 35.40 -4.37 7.52
C SER A 112 36.48 -3.58 8.27
N GLY A 113 36.11 -2.68 9.20
CA GLY A 113 37.04 -1.75 9.85
C GLY A 113 37.54 -0.62 8.93
N LYS A 114 37.35 -0.73 7.61
CA LYS A 114 37.63 0.31 6.60
C LYS A 114 36.32 0.96 6.15
N GLN A 115 36.37 2.27 5.84
CA GLN A 115 35.24 2.98 5.24
C GLN A 115 35.19 2.68 3.74
N GLU A 116 34.40 1.69 3.35
CA GLU A 116 34.18 1.35 1.94
C GLU A 116 32.77 1.80 1.52
N TYR A 117 32.66 2.55 0.42
CA TYR A 117 31.35 2.97 -0.09
C TYR A 117 30.76 1.89 -1.00
N ARG A 118 29.65 1.27 -0.56
CA ARG A 118 28.88 0.32 -1.36
C ARG A 118 27.46 0.84 -1.54
N ALA A 119 27.01 0.98 -2.79
CA ALA A 119 25.70 1.55 -3.13
C ALA A 119 24.53 0.82 -2.44
N THR A 120 24.54 -0.51 -2.42
CA THR A 120 23.51 -1.35 -1.78
C THR A 120 23.43 -1.13 -0.27
N VAL A 121 24.57 -1.04 0.41
CA VAL A 121 24.65 -0.75 1.85
C VAL A 121 24.19 0.67 2.14
N ALA A 122 24.63 1.63 1.32
CA ALA A 122 24.27 3.03 1.48
C ALA A 122 22.76 3.24 1.29
N GLN A 123 22.18 2.60 0.28
CA GLN A 123 20.75 2.58 0.03
C GLN A 123 19.97 2.00 1.21
N TRP A 124 20.41 0.86 1.75
CA TRP A 124 19.76 0.26 2.91
C TRP A 124 19.82 1.18 4.14
N LYS A 125 20.99 1.76 4.46
CA LYS A 125 21.14 2.72 5.57
C LYS A 125 20.22 3.93 5.40
N ALA A 126 20.15 4.47 4.18
CA ALA A 126 19.25 5.57 3.86
C ALA A 126 17.78 5.19 4.07
N GLN A 127 17.38 3.99 3.67
CA GLN A 127 16.02 3.48 3.86
C GLN A 127 15.68 3.25 5.34
N GLU A 128 16.57 2.66 6.13
CA GLU A 128 16.36 2.49 7.59
C GLU A 128 16.22 3.84 8.28
N ALA A 129 17.12 4.80 7.98
CA ALA A 129 17.05 6.14 8.55
C ALA A 129 15.78 6.92 8.12
N ALA A 130 15.21 6.59 6.96
CA ALA A 130 13.97 7.18 6.46
C ALA A 130 12.70 6.57 7.09
N ARG A 131 12.77 5.38 7.72
CA ARG A 131 11.58 4.74 8.29
C ARG A 131 10.89 5.58 9.35
N ARG A 132 11.67 6.35 10.15
CA ARG A 132 11.22 7.24 11.24
C ARG A 132 9.80 6.93 11.73
N PRO A 133 9.59 5.72 12.30
CA PRO A 133 8.26 5.26 12.64
C PRO A 133 7.70 6.20 13.72
N LYS A 134 6.61 6.90 13.38
CA LYS A 134 5.84 7.67 14.35
C LYS A 134 4.70 6.78 14.84
N PRO A 135 4.40 6.76 16.15
CA PRO A 135 3.22 6.06 16.62
C PRO A 135 1.97 6.65 15.95
N ALA A 136 1.04 5.79 15.57
CA ALA A 136 -0.19 6.24 14.92
C ALA A 136 -1.03 7.09 15.89
N LYS A 137 -1.75 8.09 15.37
CA LYS A 137 -2.57 8.99 16.21
C LYS A 137 -3.63 8.21 17.00
N LEU A 138 -4.24 7.20 16.39
CA LEU A 138 -5.20 6.31 17.06
C LEU A 138 -4.56 5.38 18.09
N ALA A 139 -3.25 5.13 18.02
CA ALA A 139 -2.55 4.34 19.04
C ALA A 139 -2.13 5.18 20.24
N THR A 140 -2.12 6.51 20.12
CA THR A 140 -1.66 7.45 21.16
C THR A 140 -2.81 8.21 21.81
N ASN A 141 -3.89 8.48 21.07
CA ASN A 141 -5.08 9.14 21.59
C ASN A 141 -6.22 8.13 21.75
N GLN A 142 -6.40 7.65 22.98
CA GLN A 142 -7.41 6.64 23.33
C GLN A 142 -8.85 7.17 23.13
N ARG A 143 -9.10 8.43 23.45
CA ARG A 143 -10.43 9.06 23.26
C ARG A 143 -10.86 9.05 21.80
N LEU A 144 -9.94 9.45 20.91
CA LEU A 144 -10.17 9.44 19.47
C LEU A 144 -10.31 8.00 18.95
N HIS A 145 -9.49 7.07 19.46
CA HIS A 145 -9.59 5.65 19.13
C HIS A 145 -10.98 5.08 19.43
N ASP A 146 -11.47 5.27 20.65
CA ASP A 146 -12.74 4.71 21.10
C ASP A 146 -13.92 5.33 20.35
N TYR A 147 -13.84 6.63 20.08
CA TYR A 147 -14.80 7.34 19.24
C TYR A 147 -14.91 6.70 17.84
N VAL A 148 -13.77 6.49 17.18
CA VAL A 148 -13.72 5.91 15.83
C VAL A 148 -14.19 4.46 15.85
N GLN A 149 -13.76 3.68 16.85
CA GLN A 149 -14.13 2.28 17.00
C GLN A 149 -15.64 2.09 17.22
N ALA A 150 -16.25 2.87 18.12
CA ALA A 150 -17.69 2.79 18.41
C ALA A 150 -18.55 3.06 17.16
N ARG A 151 -18.20 4.12 16.42
CA ARG A 151 -18.94 4.53 15.20
C ARG A 151 -18.74 3.56 14.03
N LEU A 152 -17.55 2.97 13.88
CA LEU A 152 -17.33 1.88 12.92
C LEU A 152 -18.09 0.61 13.30
N ASN A 153 -18.32 0.35 14.59
CA ASN A 153 -19.13 -0.77 15.05
C ASN A 153 -20.64 -0.56 14.89
N GLY A 154 -21.09 0.66 14.55
CA GLY A 154 -22.51 1.01 14.48
C GLY A 154 -23.17 1.17 15.85
N VAL A 155 -22.38 1.28 16.93
CA VAL A 155 -22.85 1.55 18.29
C VAL A 155 -22.50 2.99 18.61
N VAL A 156 -23.46 3.91 18.46
CA VAL A 156 -23.30 5.27 18.96
C VAL A 156 -24.13 5.38 20.22
N LEU A 157 -23.50 5.51 21.38
CA LEU A 157 -24.19 5.88 22.60
C LEU A 157 -24.34 7.40 22.60
N GLY A 158 -25.56 7.89 22.79
CA GLY A 158 -25.86 9.29 23.03
C GLY A 158 -25.34 9.74 24.40
N PRO A 159 -25.41 11.05 24.70
CA PRO A 159 -25.01 11.61 26.00
C PRO A 159 -25.70 10.92 27.19
N ASP A 160 -26.93 10.44 26.97
CA ASP A 160 -27.78 9.78 27.98
C ASP A 160 -27.58 8.25 28.02
N GLY A 161 -26.58 7.71 27.32
CA GLY A 161 -26.34 6.27 27.19
C GLY A 161 -27.29 5.53 26.24
N VAL A 162 -28.25 6.24 25.62
CA VAL A 162 -29.18 5.66 24.64
C VAL A 162 -28.48 5.41 23.31
N ALA A 163 -28.62 4.21 22.73
CA ALA A 163 -28.06 3.92 21.41
C ALA A 163 -28.72 4.78 20.33
N VAL A 164 -27.99 5.76 19.79
CA VAL A 164 -28.37 6.53 18.62
C VAL A 164 -28.10 5.67 17.38
N PRO A 165 -29.12 5.35 16.56
CA PRO A 165 -28.91 4.65 15.30
C PRO A 165 -27.90 5.41 14.44
N GLY A 166 -26.94 4.71 13.84
CA GLY A 166 -26.08 5.32 12.84
C GLY A 166 -26.88 5.85 11.65
N PRO A 167 -26.27 6.70 10.80
CA PRO A 167 -26.96 7.26 9.64
C PRO A 167 -27.51 6.13 8.78
N VAL A 168 -28.76 6.26 8.32
CA VAL A 168 -29.37 5.32 7.39
C VAL A 168 -28.42 5.16 6.21
N GLY A 169 -27.82 3.98 6.08
CA GLY A 169 -26.86 3.71 5.03
C GLY A 169 -27.51 3.86 3.66
N PRO A 170 -26.79 4.36 2.63
CA PRO A 170 -27.28 4.26 1.27
C PRO A 170 -27.59 2.79 0.94
N GLY A 171 -28.71 2.54 0.26
CA GLY A 171 -29.12 1.20 -0.14
C GLY A 171 -27.98 0.44 -0.81
N PHE A 172 -27.89 -0.87 -0.54
CA PHE A 172 -26.85 -1.74 -1.07
C PHE A 172 -26.80 -1.70 -2.61
N LYS A 173 -25.91 -0.90 -3.19
CA LYS A 173 -25.65 -0.87 -4.64
C LYS A 173 -24.64 -1.97 -4.99
N GLY A 174 -25.09 -3.22 -5.03
CA GLY A 174 -24.24 -4.35 -5.44
C GLY A 174 -24.27 -4.58 -6.96
N ARG A 175 -23.11 -4.90 -7.57
CA ARG A 175 -23.04 -5.58 -8.88
C ARG A 175 -22.12 -6.81 -8.96
N LYS A 176 -21.47 -7.23 -7.87
CA LYS A 176 -20.71 -8.50 -7.85
C LYS A 176 -20.96 -9.29 -6.55
N MET A 177 -21.94 -10.18 -6.61
CA MET A 177 -22.16 -11.39 -5.81
C MET A 177 -22.74 -11.37 -4.36
N LYS A 178 -23.80 -12.20 -4.25
CA LYS A 178 -24.40 -12.97 -3.13
C LYS A 178 -25.37 -12.25 -2.17
N PRO A 179 -26.69 -12.56 -2.24
CA PRO A 179 -27.76 -12.08 -1.35
C PRO A 179 -27.58 -12.35 0.15
N ARG A 180 -26.74 -13.32 0.54
CA ARG A 180 -26.47 -13.71 1.95
C ARG A 180 -25.65 -12.67 2.76
N ARG A 181 -25.74 -11.38 2.44
CA ARG A 181 -24.96 -10.30 3.06
C ARG A 181 -25.83 -9.12 3.56
N ALA A 182 -27.15 -9.32 3.64
CA ALA A 182 -28.11 -8.32 4.10
C ALA A 182 -28.01 -8.02 5.62
N ASP A 183 -27.64 -9.02 6.43
CA ASP A 183 -27.74 -8.97 7.90
C ASP A 183 -26.52 -8.32 8.60
N ARG A 184 -25.69 -7.59 7.86
CA ARG A 184 -24.36 -7.18 8.34
C ARG A 184 -24.38 -5.83 9.03
N ARG A 185 -23.59 -5.72 10.12
CA ARG A 185 -23.32 -4.52 10.94
C ARG A 185 -23.02 -3.22 10.18
N TRP A 186 -22.69 -3.26 8.89
CA TRP A 186 -22.38 -2.06 8.10
C TRP A 186 -23.60 -1.20 7.73
N SER A 187 -24.82 -1.75 7.79
CA SER A 187 -26.05 -0.99 7.51
C SER A 187 -26.29 0.15 8.49
N THR A 188 -25.84 -0.01 9.74
CA THR A 188 -25.92 0.97 10.83
C THR A 188 -24.56 1.58 11.18
N ALA A 189 -23.46 1.14 10.55
CA ALA A 189 -22.12 1.66 10.82
C ALA A 189 -21.83 2.97 10.07
N TRP A 190 -21.03 3.83 10.69
CA TRP A 190 -20.54 5.04 10.07
C TRP A 190 -19.37 4.75 9.14
N SER A 191 -19.31 5.41 7.98
CA SER A 191 -18.12 5.35 7.12
C SER A 191 -16.97 6.20 7.65
N PRO A 192 -15.70 5.87 7.35
CA PRO A 192 -14.54 6.67 7.73
C PRO A 192 -14.64 8.16 7.35
N GLU A 193 -15.24 8.48 6.20
CA GLU A 193 -15.51 9.85 5.75
C GLU A 193 -16.49 10.57 6.68
N GLN A 194 -17.63 9.94 6.99
CA GLN A 194 -18.62 10.49 7.92
C GLN A 194 -18.02 10.71 9.32
N ILE A 195 -17.22 9.78 9.82
CA ILE A 195 -16.53 9.89 11.12
C ILE A 195 -15.59 11.09 11.13
N SER A 196 -14.74 11.22 10.10
CA SER A 196 -13.78 12.33 9.96
C SER A 196 -14.47 13.70 9.91
N HIS A 197 -15.60 13.80 9.21
CA HIS A 197 -16.40 15.02 9.13
C HIS A 197 -17.10 15.32 10.46
N ARG A 198 -17.70 14.31 11.10
CA ARG A 198 -18.43 14.46 12.37
C ARG A 198 -17.53 14.93 13.50
N LEU A 199 -16.28 14.46 13.55
CA LEU A 199 -15.29 14.91 14.54
C LEU A 199 -15.04 16.42 14.51
N ARG A 200 -15.15 17.07 13.34
CA ARG A 200 -15.01 18.52 13.22
C ARG A 200 -16.20 19.28 13.79
N LEU A 201 -17.39 18.67 13.74
CA LEU A 201 -18.63 19.26 14.23
C LEU A 201 -18.80 19.04 15.74
N GLU A 202 -18.52 17.84 16.25
CA GLU A 202 -18.71 17.50 17.66
C GLU A 202 -17.59 18.03 18.56
N PHE A 203 -16.40 18.27 17.99
CA PHE A 203 -15.25 18.77 18.75
C PHE A 203 -14.60 19.95 18.03
N PRO A 204 -15.28 21.10 17.81
CA PRO A 204 -14.79 22.19 16.98
C PRO A 204 -13.44 22.76 17.47
N ASP A 205 -13.24 22.83 18.78
CA ASP A 205 -12.03 23.44 19.38
C ASP A 205 -10.92 22.42 19.71
N ASP A 206 -11.22 21.11 19.70
CA ASP A 206 -10.24 20.07 20.02
C ASP A 206 -9.54 19.52 18.76
N VAL A 207 -8.35 20.07 18.47
CA VAL A 207 -7.50 19.64 17.36
C VAL A 207 -6.99 18.20 17.55
N SER A 208 -6.90 17.71 18.79
CA SER A 208 -6.49 16.33 19.08
C SER A 208 -7.49 15.32 18.51
N MET A 209 -8.76 15.68 18.37
CA MET A 209 -9.82 14.85 17.79
C MET A 209 -9.86 14.87 16.25
N ARG A 210 -8.94 15.58 15.59
CA ARG A 210 -8.88 15.62 14.11
C ARG A 210 -8.19 14.38 13.54
N ILE A 211 -8.83 13.69 12.62
CA ILE A 211 -8.20 12.63 11.82
C ILE A 211 -8.78 12.62 10.41
N SER A 212 -7.96 12.33 9.40
CA SER A 212 -8.45 12.15 8.03
C SER A 212 -9.08 10.76 7.88
N HIS A 213 -10.09 10.66 7.02
CA HIS A 213 -10.69 9.36 6.69
C HIS A 213 -9.67 8.39 6.06
N GLU A 214 -8.67 8.91 5.34
CA GLU A 214 -7.57 8.10 4.81
C GLU A 214 -6.69 7.52 5.92
N ALA A 215 -6.45 8.24 7.03
CA ALA A 215 -5.74 7.70 8.18
C ALA A 215 -6.56 6.59 8.90
N ILE A 216 -7.89 6.74 8.95
CA ILE A 216 -8.78 5.68 9.44
C ILE A 216 -8.68 4.46 8.51
N TYR A 217 -8.74 4.63 7.18
CA TYR A 217 -8.53 3.52 6.24
C TYR A 217 -7.16 2.84 6.41
N GLN A 218 -6.09 3.63 6.57
CA GLN A 218 -4.75 3.12 6.84
C GLN A 218 -4.70 2.24 8.09
N SER A 219 -5.37 2.64 9.16
CA SER A 219 -5.43 1.84 10.40
C SER A 219 -6.24 0.55 10.27
N LEU A 220 -7.22 0.50 9.37
CA LEU A 220 -8.05 -0.69 9.13
C LEU A 220 -7.37 -1.72 8.20
N PHE A 221 -6.71 -1.24 7.13
CA PHE A 221 -6.21 -2.10 6.06
C PHE A 221 -4.72 -2.44 6.17
N ILE A 222 -3.85 -1.51 6.59
CA ILE A 222 -2.39 -1.77 6.64
C ILE A 222 -2.05 -2.57 7.89
N GLN A 223 -1.45 -3.73 7.68
CA GLN A 223 -0.95 -4.57 8.76
C GLN A 223 0.20 -3.84 9.49
N GLY A 224 0.13 -3.77 10.82
CA GLY A 224 1.17 -3.15 11.65
C GLY A 224 1.08 -1.62 11.81
N ARG A 225 0.17 -0.92 11.11
CA ARG A 225 -0.24 0.46 11.48
C ARG A 225 -1.31 0.49 12.59
N GLY A 226 -1.59 -0.67 13.16
CA GLY A 226 -2.74 -0.98 14.00
C GLY A 226 -2.97 0.01 15.14
N ALA A 227 -4.27 0.22 15.36
CA ALA A 227 -4.88 0.79 16.55
C ALA A 227 -6.31 0.23 16.63
N LEU A 228 -6.99 0.18 15.48
CA LEU A 228 -8.31 -0.41 15.31
C LEU A 228 -8.27 -1.93 15.06
N LYS A 229 -9.33 -2.63 15.49
CA LYS A 229 -9.49 -4.07 15.24
C LYS A 229 -9.72 -4.36 13.75
N ARG A 230 -9.01 -5.36 13.21
CA ARG A 230 -9.10 -5.75 11.78
C ARG A 230 -10.50 -6.21 11.35
N GLU A 231 -11.27 -6.78 12.26
CA GLU A 231 -12.65 -7.20 12.03
C GLU A 231 -13.59 -6.05 11.63
N LEU A 232 -13.26 -4.80 11.99
CA LEU A 232 -14.04 -3.61 11.65
C LEU A 232 -14.09 -3.34 10.14
N VAL A 233 -13.21 -3.96 9.36
CA VAL A 233 -13.30 -3.96 7.89
C VAL A 233 -14.63 -4.56 7.40
N ALA A 234 -15.22 -5.50 8.14
CA ALA A 234 -16.53 -6.08 7.82
C ALA A 234 -17.68 -5.06 7.96
N CYS A 235 -17.47 -3.99 8.73
CA CYS A 235 -18.42 -2.91 8.95
C CYS A 235 -18.33 -1.82 7.86
N LEU A 236 -17.37 -1.92 6.92
CA LEU A 236 -17.31 -1.04 5.74
C LEU A 236 -18.33 -1.51 4.69
N ARG A 237 -18.94 -0.55 3.98
CA ARG A 237 -19.97 -0.80 2.96
C ARG A 237 -19.60 -1.82 1.88
N THR A 238 -18.32 -1.88 1.50
CA THR A 238 -17.85 -2.84 0.50
C THR A 238 -17.57 -4.22 1.09
N GLY A 239 -17.39 -4.32 2.42
CA GLY A 239 -17.08 -5.56 3.15
C GLY A 239 -15.82 -6.27 2.68
N ARG A 240 -14.90 -5.56 2.02
CA ARG A 240 -13.68 -6.13 1.43
C ARG A 240 -12.55 -6.16 2.43
N ALA A 241 -11.90 -7.30 2.57
CA ALA A 241 -10.75 -7.47 3.47
C ALA A 241 -9.50 -6.65 3.07
N LEU A 242 -9.40 -6.25 1.80
CA LEU A 242 -8.34 -5.41 1.24
C LEU A 242 -8.96 -4.27 0.44
N ARG A 243 -8.28 -3.12 0.41
CA ARG A 243 -8.68 -2.03 -0.49
C ARG A 243 -8.41 -2.46 -1.94
N GLU A 244 -9.33 -2.09 -2.82
CA GLU A 244 -9.15 -2.29 -4.25
C GLU A 244 -8.72 -0.97 -4.90
N PRO A 245 -7.68 -0.97 -5.75
CA PRO A 245 -7.34 0.19 -6.57
C PRO A 245 -8.54 0.68 -7.38
N ARG A 246 -8.76 2.00 -7.43
CA ARG A 246 -9.90 2.60 -8.15
C ARG A 246 -9.95 2.18 -9.62
N ALA A 247 -8.79 2.04 -10.28
CA ALA A 247 -8.73 1.59 -11.67
C ALA A 247 -9.32 0.17 -11.86
N ARG A 248 -9.11 -0.76 -10.92
CA ARG A 248 -9.73 -2.10 -10.97
C ARG A 248 -11.25 -2.06 -10.89
N THR A 249 -11.81 -1.11 -10.13
CA THR A 249 -13.26 -0.93 -10.05
C THR A 249 -13.86 -0.35 -11.33
N ARG A 250 -13.05 0.39 -12.10
CA ARG A 250 -13.44 0.98 -13.39
C ARG A 250 -13.23 0.04 -14.57
N ASN A 251 -12.35 -0.95 -14.44
CA ASN A 251 -12.22 -2.01 -15.42
C ASN A 251 -13.56 -2.73 -15.53
N LYS A 252 -14.27 -2.48 -16.64
CA LYS A 252 -15.40 -3.30 -17.04
C LYS A 252 -14.92 -4.74 -17.03
N PRO A 253 -15.68 -5.70 -16.48
CA PRO A 253 -15.36 -7.09 -16.72
C PRO A 253 -15.31 -7.25 -18.24
N GLN A 254 -14.15 -7.59 -18.79
CA GLN A 254 -14.15 -8.27 -20.06
C GLN A 254 -15.06 -9.47 -19.82
N GLY A 255 -16.21 -9.49 -20.50
CA GLY A 255 -17.11 -10.62 -20.41
C GLY A 255 -16.30 -11.89 -20.65
N HIS A 256 -16.68 -12.98 -20.00
CA HIS A 256 -16.06 -14.30 -20.16
C HIS A 256 -16.19 -14.89 -21.57
N VAL A 257 -16.44 -14.06 -22.59
CA VAL A 257 -16.58 -14.42 -23.98
C VAL A 257 -15.37 -13.82 -24.71
N THR A 258 -14.30 -14.61 -24.84
CA THR A 258 -13.28 -14.35 -25.85
C THR A 258 -13.85 -14.70 -27.22
N GLU A 259 -13.26 -14.22 -28.32
CA GLU A 259 -13.73 -14.56 -29.68
C GLU A 259 -13.80 -16.08 -29.91
N ASP A 260 -12.94 -16.82 -29.21
CA ASP A 260 -12.81 -18.27 -29.22
C ASP A 260 -14.00 -19.01 -28.54
N VAL A 261 -14.84 -18.28 -27.78
CA VAL A 261 -15.99 -18.81 -27.03
C VAL A 261 -17.33 -18.36 -27.66
N VAL A 262 -17.28 -17.66 -28.78
CA VAL A 262 -18.50 -17.23 -29.50
C VAL A 262 -19.05 -18.42 -30.29
N PHE A 263 -20.29 -18.84 -30.02
CA PHE A 263 -20.95 -19.94 -30.74
C PHE A 263 -20.88 -19.82 -32.27
N SER A 264 -20.88 -18.59 -32.80
CA SER A 264 -20.79 -18.32 -34.24
C SER A 264 -19.41 -18.63 -34.85
N LYS A 265 -18.35 -18.79 -34.04
CA LYS A 265 -16.99 -19.14 -34.49
C LYS A 265 -16.62 -20.59 -34.15
N ARG A 266 -17.59 -21.43 -33.75
CA ARG A 266 -17.35 -22.85 -33.43
C ARG A 266 -16.86 -23.59 -34.69
N PRO A 267 -15.80 -24.41 -34.61
CA PRO A 267 -15.37 -25.24 -35.73
C PRO A 267 -16.49 -26.20 -36.17
N PRO A 268 -16.67 -26.45 -37.49
CA PRO A 268 -17.71 -27.35 -37.99
C PRO A 268 -17.58 -28.77 -37.43
N GLU A 269 -16.36 -29.23 -37.14
CA GLU A 269 -16.07 -30.56 -36.59
C GLU A 269 -16.66 -30.77 -35.17
N ALA A 270 -17.05 -29.69 -34.50
CA ALA A 270 -17.68 -29.75 -33.19
C ALA A 270 -19.20 -30.03 -33.26
N ALA A 271 -19.82 -29.90 -34.43
CA ALA A 271 -21.21 -30.33 -34.67
C ALA A 271 -21.33 -31.86 -34.74
N ASP A 272 -20.30 -32.52 -35.27
CA ASP A 272 -20.28 -33.97 -35.49
C ASP A 272 -20.12 -34.79 -34.20
N ARG A 273 -19.75 -34.12 -33.10
CA ARG A 273 -19.52 -34.74 -31.77
C ARG A 273 -18.62 -36.00 -31.81
N ALA A 274 -17.78 -36.15 -32.83
CA ALA A 274 -17.01 -37.37 -33.03
C ALA A 274 -15.79 -37.50 -32.10
N VAL A 275 -15.38 -36.40 -31.44
CA VAL A 275 -14.18 -36.36 -30.58
C VAL A 275 -14.60 -36.18 -29.11
N PRO A 276 -14.01 -36.96 -28.17
CA PRO A 276 -14.20 -36.75 -26.74
C PRO A 276 -13.80 -35.31 -26.34
N GLY A 277 -14.77 -34.52 -25.89
CA GLY A 277 -14.65 -33.08 -25.64
C GLY A 277 -15.74 -32.24 -26.33
N HIS A 278 -16.35 -32.74 -27.40
CA HIS A 278 -17.49 -32.09 -28.08
C HIS A 278 -18.88 -32.46 -27.50
N TRP A 279 -18.89 -33.21 -26.38
CA TRP A 279 -20.06 -33.88 -25.80
C TRP A 279 -20.68 -33.14 -24.61
N GLU A 280 -20.49 -31.83 -24.49
CA GLU A 280 -21.18 -31.08 -23.43
C GLU A 280 -22.68 -30.97 -23.74
N GLY A 281 -23.51 -31.39 -22.77
CA GLY A 281 -24.97 -31.46 -22.86
C GLY A 281 -25.66 -30.10 -22.65
N ASP A 282 -26.82 -29.94 -23.29
CA ASP A 282 -27.74 -28.81 -23.12
C ASP A 282 -28.32 -28.72 -21.69
#